data_AF-A0A5C8FZQ0-F1
#
_entry.id   AF-A0A5C8FZQ0-F1
#
_cell.length_a   1.000
_cell.length_b   1.000
_cell.length_c   1.000
_cell.angle_alpha   90.00
_cell.angle_beta   90.00
_cell.angle_gamma   90.00
#
_symmetry.space_group_name_H-M   'P 1'
#
loop_
_entity.id
_entity.type
_entity.pdbx_description
1 polymer ?
#
loop_
_entity_poly.entity_id
_entity_poly.type
_entity_poly.pdbx_seq_one_letter_code
_entity_poly.pdbx_strand_id
1 'polypeptide(L)'
;MKTDYTKPILSTKEHIKLLKSSNLIINNYKFAENTLNNVNYYNLSGYLYVFEDKYNSNLRTHNFTDVNFEEVFEFFKIDTKIRHLLLSCIFYIEVYMKNIISKTFTEIYKDAFYNYNIPNNI
;
A
#
# COMPACT_ATOMS: atom_id res chain seq x y z
N MET A 1 12.32 -27.63 -3.49
CA MET A 1 11.51 -27.63 -4.74
C MET A 1 11.19 -26.19 -5.09
N LYS A 2 11.62 -25.70 -6.26
CA LYS A 2 11.28 -24.34 -6.73
C LYS A 2 9.84 -24.42 -7.24
N THR A 3 8.91 -23.71 -6.62
CA THR A 3 7.53 -23.64 -7.10
C THR A 3 7.52 -22.76 -8.35
N ASP A 4 7.22 -23.34 -9.52
CA ASP A 4 7.05 -22.56 -10.74
C ASP A 4 5.75 -21.75 -10.61
N TYR A 5 5.88 -20.42 -10.61
CA TYR A 5 4.74 -19.51 -10.59
C TYR A 5 4.10 -19.50 -11.99
N THR A 6 2.99 -20.23 -12.16
CA THR A 6 2.30 -20.42 -13.44
C THR A 6 1.21 -19.41 -13.74
N LYS A 7 0.96 -18.45 -12.83
CA LYS A 7 -0.16 -17.51 -12.97
C LYS A 7 0.10 -16.56 -14.15
N PRO A 8 -0.81 -16.47 -15.14
CA PRO A 8 -0.60 -15.61 -16.30
C PRO A 8 -0.65 -14.13 -15.90
N ILE A 9 0.10 -13.32 -16.64
CA ILE A 9 0.01 -11.87 -16.55
C ILE A 9 -1.34 -11.46 -17.15
N LEU A 10 -2.14 -10.75 -16.37
CA LEU A 10 -3.43 -10.21 -16.82
C LEU A 10 -3.27 -8.72 -17.11
N SER A 11 -3.83 -8.29 -18.24
CA SER A 11 -4.04 -6.89 -18.58
C SER A 11 -5.08 -6.24 -17.66
N THR A 12 -5.10 -4.91 -17.59
CA THR A 12 -6.12 -4.15 -16.85
C THR A 12 -7.54 -4.53 -17.26
N LYS A 13 -7.78 -4.76 -18.56
CA LYS A 13 -9.09 -5.16 -19.07
C LYS A 13 -9.49 -6.55 -18.58
N GLU A 14 -8.54 -7.48 -18.47
CA GLU A 14 -8.76 -8.82 -17.93
C GLU A 14 -9.01 -8.77 -16.42
N HIS A 15 -8.31 -7.92 -15.68
CA HIS A 15 -8.62 -7.68 -14.26
C HIS A 15 -10.05 -7.16 -14.07
N ILE A 16 -10.53 -6.22 -14.91
CA ILE A 16 -11.91 -5.74 -14.83
C ILE A 16 -12.91 -6.86 -15.13
N LYS A 17 -12.62 -7.71 -16.13
CA LYS A 17 -13.45 -8.88 -16.43
C LYS A 17 -13.51 -9.84 -15.25
N LEU A 18 -12.37 -10.10 -14.60
CA LEU A 18 -12.29 -10.93 -13.40
C LEU A 18 -13.15 -10.36 -12.27
N LEU A 19 -13.04 -9.06 -12.00
CA LEU A 19 -13.84 -8.39 -10.96
C LEU A 19 -15.35 -8.47 -11.25
N LYS A 20 -15.76 -8.29 -12.51
CA LYS A 20 -17.17 -8.49 -12.89
C LYS A 20 -17.62 -9.94 -12.72
N SER A 21 -16.77 -10.91 -13.05
CA SER A 21 -17.10 -12.35 -12.87
C SER A 21 -17.24 -12.74 -11.40
N SER A 22 -16.63 -11.96 -10.51
CA SER A 22 -16.75 -12.06 -9.05
C SER A 22 -17.98 -11.35 -8.47
N ASN A 23 -18.91 -10.88 -9.31
CA ASN A 23 -20.08 -10.08 -8.94
C ASN A 23 -19.77 -8.67 -8.39
N LEU A 24 -18.55 -8.15 -8.58
CA LEU A 24 -18.27 -6.75 -8.25
C LEU A 24 -19.01 -5.85 -9.25
N ILE A 25 -19.81 -4.92 -8.74
CA ILE A 25 -20.54 -3.97 -9.55
C ILE A 25 -19.56 -2.89 -10.01
N ILE A 26 -19.49 -2.65 -11.32
CA ILE A 26 -18.65 -1.62 -11.92
C ILE A 26 -19.54 -0.71 -12.74
N ASN A 27 -19.96 0.40 -12.12
CA ASN A 27 -20.87 1.38 -12.72
C ASN A 27 -20.17 2.17 -13.84
N ASN A 28 -18.94 2.60 -13.59
CA ASN A 28 -18.15 3.32 -14.59
C ASN A 28 -16.90 2.51 -15.01
N TYR A 29 -16.99 1.84 -16.16
CA TYR A 29 -15.88 1.05 -16.71
C TYR A 29 -14.62 1.88 -16.95
N LYS A 30 -14.76 3.10 -17.50
CA LYS A 30 -13.61 3.94 -17.84
C LYS A 30 -12.88 4.42 -16.59
N PHE A 31 -13.64 4.75 -15.56
CA PHE A 31 -13.10 5.06 -14.24
C PHE A 31 -12.33 3.87 -13.66
N ALA A 32 -12.92 2.67 -13.65
CA ALA A 32 -12.25 1.48 -13.14
C ALA A 32 -10.96 1.15 -13.92
N GLU A 33 -10.98 1.26 -15.25
CA GLU A 33 -9.80 1.06 -16.10
C GLU A 33 -8.69 2.07 -15.79
N ASN A 34 -9.02 3.35 -15.71
CA ASN A 34 -8.04 4.39 -15.37
C ASN A 34 -7.47 4.20 -13.96
N THR A 35 -8.32 3.85 -12.98
CA THR A 35 -7.90 3.59 -11.61
C THR A 35 -6.94 2.41 -11.53
N LEU A 36 -7.27 1.28 -12.17
CA LEU A 36 -6.40 0.09 -12.14
C LEU A 36 -5.09 0.30 -12.91
N ASN A 37 -5.07 1.14 -13.95
CA ASN A 37 -3.82 1.53 -14.62
C ASN A 37 -2.91 2.38 -13.72
N ASN A 38 -3.49 3.25 -12.88
CA ASN A 38 -2.72 4.16 -12.03
C ASN A 38 -2.31 3.53 -10.69
N VAL A 39 -3.22 2.79 -10.05
CA VAL A 39 -3.05 2.24 -8.70
C VAL A 39 -2.51 0.82 -8.71
N ASN A 40 -2.61 0.10 -9.84
CA ASN A 40 -2.37 -1.34 -9.96
C ASN A 40 -3.45 -2.19 -9.24
N TYR A 41 -3.91 -3.25 -9.90
CA TYR A 41 -4.86 -4.22 -9.36
C TYR A 41 -4.43 -4.79 -8.00
N TYR A 42 -3.16 -5.15 -7.82
CA TYR A 42 -2.71 -5.82 -6.60
C TYR A 42 -2.83 -4.94 -5.36
N ASN A 43 -2.59 -3.63 -5.50
CA ASN A 43 -2.80 -2.68 -4.42
C ASN A 43 -4.27 -2.61 -4.03
N LEU A 44 -5.18 -2.50 -5.01
CA LEU A 44 -6.62 -2.45 -4.74
C LEU A 44 -7.17 -3.80 -4.22
N SER A 45 -6.60 -4.92 -4.66
CA SER A 45 -7.10 -6.27 -4.36
C SER A 45 -7.01 -6.66 -2.87
N GLY A 46 -6.10 -6.03 -2.13
CA GLY A 46 -6.04 -6.16 -0.67
C GLY A 46 -7.30 -5.62 0.01
N TYR A 47 -7.81 -4.48 -0.49
CA TYR A 47 -8.99 -3.81 0.05
C TYR A 47 -10.29 -4.54 -0.29
N LEU A 48 -10.34 -5.21 -1.46
CA LEU A 48 -11.47 -6.07 -1.82
C LEU A 48 -11.78 -7.12 -0.74
N TYR A 49 -10.78 -7.59 0.00
CA TYR A 49 -10.98 -8.58 1.07
C TYR A 49 -12.05 -8.21 2.09
N VAL A 50 -12.15 -6.91 2.39
CA VAL A 50 -13.06 -6.39 3.41
C VAL A 50 -14.51 -6.55 2.96
N PHE A 51 -14.74 -6.48 1.65
CA PHE A 51 -16.04 -6.49 1.00
C PHE A 51 -16.43 -7.88 0.47
N GLU A 52 -15.54 -8.86 0.55
CA GLU A 52 -15.86 -10.23 0.13
C GLU A 52 -16.92 -10.86 1.06
N ASP A 53 -17.79 -11.67 0.47
CA ASP A 53 -18.78 -12.44 1.19
C ASP A 53 -18.11 -13.49 2.08
N LYS A 54 -18.26 -13.37 3.41
CA LYS A 54 -17.59 -14.25 4.40
C LYS A 54 -18.50 -15.33 4.98
N TYR A 55 -19.61 -15.64 4.32
CA TYR A 55 -20.71 -16.44 4.88
C TYR A 55 -20.32 -17.78 5.52
N ASN A 56 -19.19 -18.43 5.16
CA ASN A 56 -18.81 -19.73 5.73
C ASN A 56 -17.31 -20.01 5.86
N SER A 57 -16.42 -19.01 5.75
CA SER A 57 -14.98 -19.26 5.88
C SER A 57 -14.16 -17.99 6.13
N ASN A 58 -13.03 -18.13 6.85
CA ASN A 58 -11.97 -17.11 6.90
C ASN A 58 -11.10 -17.09 5.63
N LEU A 59 -11.46 -17.87 4.60
CA LEU A 59 -10.77 -17.93 3.32
C LEU A 59 -11.30 -16.88 2.34
N ARG A 60 -10.46 -16.50 1.37
CA ARG A 60 -10.85 -15.62 0.25
C ARG A 60 -11.93 -16.28 -0.58
N THR A 61 -13.09 -15.63 -0.70
CA THR A 61 -14.20 -16.12 -1.53
C THR A 61 -14.18 -15.51 -2.91
N HIS A 62 -13.56 -14.34 -3.06
CA HIS A 62 -13.55 -13.57 -4.31
C HIS A 62 -14.95 -13.35 -4.90
N ASN A 63 -15.98 -13.33 -4.06
CA ASN A 63 -17.36 -13.07 -4.42
C ASN A 63 -17.85 -11.88 -3.61
N PHE A 64 -18.65 -11.03 -4.26
CA PHE A 64 -19.18 -9.81 -3.67
C PHE A 64 -20.70 -9.79 -3.81
N THR A 65 -21.40 -9.39 -2.74
CA THR A 65 -22.84 -9.13 -2.76
C THR A 65 -23.09 -7.65 -2.55
N ASP A 66 -23.66 -6.98 -3.56
CA ASP A 66 -24.04 -5.55 -3.52
C ASP A 66 -22.87 -4.60 -3.20
N VAL A 67 -21.69 -4.86 -3.80
CA VAL A 67 -20.49 -4.03 -3.63
C VAL A 67 -20.12 -3.37 -4.94
N ASN A 68 -19.92 -2.06 -4.88
CA ASN A 68 -19.45 -1.26 -6.00
C ASN A 68 -17.93 -1.10 -5.98
N PHE A 69 -17.31 -1.09 -7.17
CA PHE A 69 -15.89 -0.77 -7.32
C PHE A 69 -15.55 0.61 -6.75
N GLU A 70 -16.45 1.59 -6.92
CA GLU A 70 -16.29 2.94 -6.39
C GLU A 70 -16.21 2.96 -4.85
N GLU A 71 -16.96 2.10 -4.16
CA GLU A 71 -16.91 1.99 -2.69
C GLU A 71 -15.57 1.43 -2.21
N VAL A 72 -15.08 0.37 -2.88
CA VAL A 72 -13.75 -0.20 -2.61
C VAL A 72 -12.67 0.85 -2.85
N PHE A 73 -12.81 1.67 -3.89
CA PHE A 73 -11.87 2.73 -4.19
C PHE A 73 -11.92 3.88 -3.16
N GLU A 74 -13.09 4.26 -2.66
CA GLU A 74 -13.19 5.24 -1.57
C GLU A 74 -12.53 4.72 -0.29
N PHE A 75 -12.71 3.43 0.03
CA PHE A 75 -12.02 2.80 1.15
C PHE A 75 -10.49 2.86 0.98
N PHE A 76 -9.99 2.53 -0.22
CA PHE A 76 -8.57 2.68 -0.57
C PHE A 76 -8.06 4.13 -0.40
N LYS A 77 -8.86 5.13 -0.81
CA LYS A 77 -8.50 6.55 -0.64
C LYS A 77 -8.40 6.95 0.82
N ILE A 78 -9.32 6.49 1.67
CA ILE A 78 -9.31 6.77 3.10
C ILE A 78 -8.04 6.21 3.74
N ASP A 79 -7.73 4.93 3.49
CA ASP A 79 -6.50 4.31 4.01
C ASP A 79 -5.24 5.03 3.51
N THR A 80 -5.22 5.44 2.25
CA THR A 80 -4.11 6.22 1.68
C THR A 80 -3.94 7.56 2.39
N LYS A 81 -5.02 8.27 2.72
CA LYS A 81 -4.95 9.52 3.51
C LYS A 81 -4.38 9.27 4.90
N ILE A 82 -4.80 8.20 5.57
CA ILE A 82 -4.27 7.80 6.88
C ILE A 82 -2.77 7.53 6.78
N ARG A 83 -2.34 6.77 5.77
CA ARG A 83 -0.91 6.47 5.53
C ARG A 83 -0.10 7.73 5.29
N HIS A 84 -0.62 8.69 4.53
CA HIS A 84 0.05 9.98 4.32
C HIS A 84 0.20 10.77 5.63
N LEU A 85 -0.84 10.79 6.47
CA LEU A 85 -0.78 11.45 7.77
C LEU A 85 0.26 10.78 8.68
N LEU A 86 0.26 9.45 8.76
CA LEU A 86 1.22 8.69 9.55
C LEU A 86 2.66 8.93 9.08
N LEU A 87 2.91 8.88 7.78
CA LEU A 87 4.24 9.19 7.22
C LEU A 87 4.66 10.62 7.56
N SER A 88 3.74 11.58 7.47
CA SER A 88 4.01 12.97 7.86
C SER A 88 4.45 13.10 9.31
N CYS A 89 3.78 12.39 10.24
CA CYS A 89 4.18 12.34 11.64
C CYS A 89 5.56 11.69 11.82
N ILE A 90 5.84 10.59 11.12
CA ILE A 90 7.13 9.90 11.15
C ILE A 90 8.26 10.84 10.68
N PHE A 91 8.02 11.65 9.64
CA PHE A 91 9.00 12.64 9.19
C PHE A 91 9.39 13.64 10.29
N TYR A 92 8.45 14.14 11.09
CA TYR A 92 8.78 15.05 12.21
C TYR A 92 9.59 14.34 13.30
N ILE A 93 9.20 13.10 13.65
CA ILE A 93 9.92 12.29 14.63
C ILE A 93 11.35 12.04 14.17
N GLU A 94 11.53 11.69 12.90
CA GLU A 94 12.82 11.42 12.29
C GLU A 94 13.75 12.63 12.35
N VAL A 95 13.26 13.82 12.00
CA VAL A 95 14.03 15.07 12.10
C VAL A 95 14.42 15.37 13.55
N TYR A 96 13.50 15.18 14.50
CA TYR A 96 13.77 15.43 15.91
C TYR A 96 14.82 14.46 16.47
N MET A 97 14.71 13.18 16.16
CA MET A 97 15.68 12.16 16.56
C MET A 97 17.06 12.46 15.98
N LYS A 98 17.17 12.81 14.69
CA LYS A 98 18.43 13.19 14.05
C LYS A 98 19.07 14.38 14.75
N ASN A 99 18.29 15.39 15.12
CA ASN A 99 18.80 16.55 15.85
C ASN A 99 19.33 16.18 17.24
N ILE A 100 18.62 15.33 18.00
CA ILE A 100 19.09 14.85 19.30
C ILE A 100 20.42 14.12 19.16
N ILE A 101 20.52 13.20 18.19
CA ILE A 101 21.75 12.43 17.95
C ILE A 101 22.88 13.40 17.59
N SER A 102 22.67 14.30 16.63
CA SER A 102 23.69 15.24 16.17
C SER A 102 24.20 16.13 17.31
N LYS A 103 23.30 16.67 18.14
CA LYS A 103 23.65 17.51 19.28
C LYS A 103 24.45 16.73 20.33
N THR A 104 23.98 15.53 20.70
CA THR A 104 24.64 14.66 21.67
C THR A 104 26.06 14.30 21.22
N PHE A 105 26.24 13.94 19.95
CA PHE A 105 27.57 13.67 19.39
C PHE A 105 28.49 14.90 19.43
N THR A 106 27.98 16.07 19.03
CA THR A 106 28.76 17.31 19.06
C THR A 106 29.19 17.68 20.48
N GLU A 107 28.33 17.49 21.48
CA GLU A 107 28.64 17.76 22.88
C GLU A 107 29.70 16.79 23.45
N ILE A 108 29.63 15.50 23.11
CA ILE A 108 30.58 14.48 23.58
C ILE A 108 31.96 14.67 22.95
N TYR A 109 32.01 14.82 21.62
CA TYR A 109 33.28 14.86 20.89
C TYR A 109 33.84 16.27 20.69
N LYS A 110 33.06 17.31 21.04
CA LYS A 110 33.40 18.74 20.83
C LYS A 110 33.79 19.08 19.39
N ASP A 111 33.30 18.30 18.44
CA ASP A 111 33.51 18.47 17.01
C ASP A 111 32.17 18.35 16.28
N ALA A 112 31.77 19.42 15.60
CA ALA A 112 30.52 19.50 14.86
C ALA A 112 30.49 18.59 13.62
N PHE A 113 31.65 18.11 13.15
CA PHE A 113 31.78 17.27 11.96
C PHE A 113 32.27 15.85 12.27
N TYR A 114 32.30 15.45 13.54
CA TYR A 114 32.83 14.14 13.96
C TYR A 114 32.18 12.96 13.20
N ASN A 115 30.89 13.05 12.89
CA ASN A 115 30.15 12.01 12.14
C ASN A 115 30.69 11.76 10.72
N TYR A 116 31.41 12.72 10.12
CA TYR A 116 32.08 12.57 8.81
C TYR A 116 33.51 12.04 8.93
N ASN A 117 34.08 12.12 10.13
CA ASN A 117 35.46 11.75 10.44
C ASN A 117 35.56 10.39 11.15
N ILE A 118 34.47 9.62 11.20
CA ILE A 118 34.48 8.26 11.76
C ILE A 118 35.46 7.43 10.91
N PRO A 119 36.57 6.93 11.47
CA PRO A 119 37.51 6.10 10.71
C PRO A 119 36.77 4.88 10.17
N ASN A 120 36.93 4.57 8.88
CA ASN A 120 36.33 3.42 8.19
C ASN A 120 36.82 2.03 8.70
N ASN A 121 37.28 1.92 9.94
CA ASN A 121 37.83 0.70 10.52
C ASN A 121 36.85 0.03 11.48
N ILE A 122 35.65 -0.30 10.99
CA ILE A 122 34.74 -1.27 11.61
C ILE A 122 34.43 -2.34 10.57
#